data_AF-A0A7C3HHJ7-F1
#
_entry.id   AF-A0A7C3HHJ7-F1
#
_cell.length_a   1.000
_cell.length_b   1.000
_cell.length_c   1.000
_cell.angle_alpha   90.00
_cell.angle_beta   90.00
_cell.angle_gamma   90.00
#
_symmetry.space_group_name_H-M   'P 1'
#
loop_
_entity.id
_entity.type
_entity.pdbx_description
1 polymer ?
#
loop_
_entity_poly.entity_id
_entity_poly.type
_entity_poly.pdbx_seq_one_letter_code
_entity_poly.pdbx_strand_id
1 'polypeptide(L)' 'MSEILAWLGQPEHSKPLALVLFFMIFVGILVYVFTGKSRKQRLESYKYIPFADDERDEKETDNDRQAN' A
#
# COMPACT_ATOMS: atom_id res chain seq x y z
N MET A 1 -34.36 12.54 -22.17
CA MET A 1 -33.64 11.87 -21.06
C MET A 1 -33.18 10.45 -21.40
N SER A 2 -33.85 9.72 -22.30
CA SER A 2 -33.46 8.38 -22.77
C SER A 2 -32.50 8.36 -23.97
N GLU A 3 -32.21 9.52 -24.57
CA GLU A 3 -31.40 9.59 -25.80
C GLU A 3 -29.96 9.13 -25.58
N ILE A 4 -29.41 9.33 -24.38
CA ILE A 4 -28.10 8.80 -24.00
C ILE A 4 -28.10 7.27 -23.96
N LEU A 5 -29.18 6.66 -23.44
CA LEU A 5 -29.35 5.20 -23.40
C LEU A 5 -29.60 4.62 -24.81
N ALA A 6 -30.36 5.33 -25.65
CA ALA A 6 -30.58 4.95 -27.04
C ALA A 6 -29.28 5.02 -27.86
N TRP A 7 -28.49 6.08 -27.65
CA TRP A 7 -27.16 6.25 -28.25
C TRP A 7 -26.17 5.18 -27.78
N LEU A 8 -26.20 4.80 -26.50
CA LEU A 8 -25.34 3.74 -25.95
C LEU A 8 -25.66 2.34 -26.53
N GLY A 9 -26.94 2.11 -26.87
CA GLY A 9 -27.41 0.86 -27.46
C GLY A 9 -27.13 0.72 -28.96
N GLN A 10 -26.66 1.78 -29.63
CA GLN A 10 -26.33 1.73 -31.05
C GLN A 10 -25.02 0.96 -31.29
N PRO A 11 -25.02 -0.07 -32.15
CA PRO A 11 -23.84 -0.90 -32.39
C PRO A 11 -22.68 -0.13 -33.03
N GLU A 12 -22.95 1.02 -33.68
CA GLU A 12 -21.94 1.90 -34.26
C GLU A 12 -21.02 2.54 -33.21
N HIS A 13 -21.55 2.82 -32.02
CA HIS A 13 -20.78 3.43 -30.92
C HIS A 13 -20.19 2.39 -29.96
N SER A 14 -20.54 1.11 -30.12
CA SER A 14 -20.07 0.01 -29.25
C SER A 14 -18.53 -0.15 -29.26
N LYS A 15 -17.87 0.06 -30.40
CA LYS A 15 -16.41 -0.07 -30.56
C LYS A 15 -15.62 0.95 -29.72
N PRO A 16 -15.84 2.27 -29.87
CA PRO A 16 -15.16 3.25 -29.02
C PRO A 16 -15.62 3.15 -27.55
N LEU A 17 -16.88 2.80 -27.29
CA LEU A 17 -17.38 2.63 -25.92
C LEU A 17 -16.62 1.53 -25.17
N ALA A 18 -16.43 0.36 -25.80
CA ALA A 18 -15.66 -0.72 -25.21
C ALA A 18 -14.21 -0.31 -24.91
N LEU A 19 -13.59 0.45 -25.82
CA LEU A 19 -12.23 0.96 -25.65
C LEU A 19 -12.11 1.88 -24.42
N VAL A 20 -13.02 2.84 -24.29
CA VAL A 20 -13.04 3.80 -23.18
C VAL A 20 -13.33 3.10 -21.86
N LEU A 21 -14.28 2.16 -21.84
CA LEU A 21 -14.62 1.39 -20.64
C LEU A 21 -13.42 0.54 -20.19
N PHE A 22 -12.78 -0.16 -21.13
CA PHE A 22 -11.61 -0.98 -20.85
C PHE A 22 -10.43 -0.14 -20.33
N PHE A 23 -10.21 1.03 -20.95
CA PHE A 23 -9.18 1.97 -20.52
C PHE A 23 -9.45 2.53 -19.11
N MET A 24 -10.69 2.94 -18.82
CA MET A 24 -11.06 3.45 -17.50
C MET A 24 -10.94 2.38 -16.41
N ILE A 25 -11.34 1.13 -16.70
CA ILE A 25 -11.15 0.01 -15.79
C ILE A 25 -9.66 -0.22 -15.54
N PHE A 26 -8.84 -0.22 -16.59
CA PHE A 26 -7.39 -0.39 -16.48
C PHE A 26 -6.75 0.71 -15.61
N VAL A 27 -7.06 1.98 -15.88
CA VAL A 27 -6.57 3.10 -15.06
C VAL A 27 -7.07 2.99 -13.62
N GLY A 28 -8.31 2.58 -13.39
CA GLY A 28 -8.86 2.34 -12.06
C GLY A 28 -8.10 1.28 -11.27
N ILE A 29 -7.73 0.17 -11.92
CA ILE A 29 -6.90 -0.89 -11.31
C ILE A 29 -5.50 -0.35 -10.98
N LEU A 30 -4.87 0.40 -11.88
CA LEU A 30 -3.57 1.02 -11.61
C LEU A 30 -3.64 1.93 -10.38
N VAL A 31 -4.63 2.82 -10.32
CA VAL A 31 -4.83 3.70 -9.17
C VAL A 31 -5.03 2.89 -7.89
N TYR A 32 -5.87 1.84 -7.92
CA TYR A 32 -6.10 0.97 -6.78
C TYR A 32 -4.81 0.30 -6.26
N VAL A 33 -4.02 -0.28 -7.17
CA VAL A 33 -2.77 -0.97 -6.84
C VAL A 33 -1.73 0.00 -6.28
N PHE A 34 -1.53 1.16 -6.91
CA PHE A 34 -0.53 2.14 -6.48
C PHE A 34 -0.95 2.93 -5.24
N THR A 35 -2.25 3.16 -5.05
CA THR A 35 -2.80 3.82 -3.86
C THR A 35 -2.83 2.89 -2.63
N GLY A 36 -2.78 1.57 -2.83
CA GLY A 36 -2.73 0.55 -1.76
C GLY A 36 -1.49 0.57 -0.84
N LYS A 37 -0.68 1.64 -0.86
CA LYS A 37 0.52 1.82 -0.03
C LYS A 37 0.23 1.93 1.46
N SER A 38 -1.01 2.22 1.89
CA SER A 38 -1.38 2.34 3.31
C SER A 38 -1.15 1.08 4.15
N ARG A 39 -0.91 -0.09 3.53
CA ARG A 39 -0.53 -1.32 4.25
C ARG A 39 0.95 -1.36 4.67
N LYS A 40 1.81 -0.48 4.13
CA LYS A 40 3.24 -0.43 4.48
C LYS A 40 3.51 0.29 5.81
N GLN A 41 2.62 1.18 6.29
CA GLN A 41 2.83 1.90 7.55
C GLN A 41 2.81 0.99 8.79
N ARG A 42 2.05 -0.11 8.76
CA ARG A 42 2.05 -1.10 9.86
C ARG A 42 3.33 -1.97 9.92
N LEU A 43 4.19 -1.91 8.91
CA LEU A 43 5.48 -2.62 8.88
C LEU A 43 6.63 -1.73 9.38
N GLU A 44 6.47 -0.40 9.38
CA GLU A 44 7.47 0.50 9.99
C GLU A 44 7.34 0.58 11.50
N SER A 45 6.16 0.31 12.07
CA SER A 45 5.97 0.28 13.53
C SER A 45 6.75 -0.84 14.24
N TYR A 46 7.38 -1.76 13.50
CA TYR A 46 8.26 -2.80 14.02
C TYR A 46 9.73 -2.61 13.58
N LYS A 47 10.10 -1.47 12.98
CA LYS A 47 11.49 -1.22 12.53
C LYS A 47 12.47 -0.98 13.69
N TYR A 48 11.97 -0.69 14.89
CA TYR A 48 12.76 -0.47 16.10
C TYR A 48 12.37 -1.44 17.20
N ILE A 49 12.43 -2.75 16.92
CA ILE A 49 12.46 -3.73 18.01
C ILE A 49 13.89 -3.66 18.57
N PRO A 50 14.10 -3.25 19.83
CA PRO A 50 15.42 -3.31 20.44
C PRO A 50 15.88 -4.77 20.42
N PHE A 51 17.07 -5.03 19.87
CA PHE A 51 17.64 -6.35 19.92
C PHE A 51 17.92 -6.68 21.39
N ALA A 52 17.40 -7.81 21.88
CA ALA A 52 17.69 -8.32 23.22
C ALA A 52 19.19 -8.66 23.45
N ASP A 53 20.01 -8.48 22.41
CA ASP A 53 21.47 -8.60 22.46
C ASP A 53 22.16 -7.29 22.88
N ASP A 54 21.52 -6.12 22.73
CA ASP A 54 22.08 -4.83 23.18
C ASP A 54 21.92 -4.61 24.70
N GLU A 55 21.11 -5.43 25.40
CA GLU A 55 20.96 -5.36 26.86
C GLU A 55 22.09 -6.07 27.64
N ARG A 56 23.05 -6.71 26.95
CA ARG A 56 24.05 -7.55 27.63
C ARG A 56 25.33 -6.83 28.02
N ASP A 57 25.61 -5.63 27.50
CA ASP A 57 26.90 -4.97 27.74
C ASP A 57 26.86 -3.92 28.87
N GLU A 58 25.70 -3.60 29.44
CA GLU A 58 25.60 -2.53 30.46
C GLU A 58 25.67 -3.03 31.91
N LYS A 59 25.53 -4.34 32.16
CA LYS A 59 25.42 -4.87 33.54
C LYS A 59 26.69 -5.54 34.09
N GLU A 60 27.78 -5.60 33.33
CA GLU A 60 29.00 -6.27 33.78
C GLU A 60 30.05 -5.29 34.35
N THR A 61 29.90 -3.98 34.17
CA THR A 61 30.92 -2.99 34.61
C THR A 61 30.63 -2.30 35.95
N ASP A 62 29.52 -2.61 36.62
CA ASP A 62 29.18 -2.06 37.95
C ASP A 62 29.63 -2.96 39.11
N ASN A 63 29.74 -4.29 38.89
CA ASN A 63 30.09 -5.24 39.95
C ASN A 63 31.60 -5.21 40.31
N ASP A 64 32.48 -4.84 39.36
CA ASP A 64 33.93 -4.83 39.58
C ASP A 64 34.44 -3.54 40.26
N ARG A 65 33.62 -2.48 40.36
CA ARG A 65 33.96 -1.25 41.09
C ARG A 65 33.55 -1.29 42.57
N GLN A 66 32.70 -2.24 42.96
CA GLN A 66 32.22 -2.38 44.34
C GLN A 66 33.05 -3.40 45.16
N ALA A 67 33.97 -4.13 44.51
CA ALA A 67 34.77 -5.19 45.12
C ALA A 67 36.27 -4.85 45.28
N ASN A 68 36.68 -3.57 45.19
CA ASN A 68 38.04 -3.12 45.49
C ASN A 68 38.08 -1.84 46.31
#